data_AF-A0A7S3BGY8-F1
#
_entry.id   AF-A0A7S3BGY8-F1
#
_cell.length_a   1.000
_cell.length_b   1.000
_cell.length_c   1.000
_cell.angle_alpha   90.00
_cell.angle_beta   90.00
_cell.angle_gamma   90.00
#
_symmetry.space_group_name_H-M   'P 1'
#
loop_
_entity.id
_entity.type
_entity.pdbx_description
1 polymer ?
#
loop_
_entity_poly.entity_id
_entity_poly.type
_entity_poly.pdbx_seq_one_letter_code
_entity_poly.pdbx_strand_id
1 'polypeptide(L)'
;MKEPAGRAHVNVAKRKLGILGPHYDDPEDYDFDDDYEDDDYYDDEDGEEGEGGANKEASAEEAEEELRWKETEAPEAFAKNLAKMKKEAEKKGREAEFDEWVDYYALVGCAHLRHKATTEDVQKGYKIACLKFHPDKTMKECLDDEEAREKAEKKFKDVTRGHEVLINLKLRREFDSIDHFDDTVPPADTPEAKFYETFGPLFDLNARFSEKQPVPELGDAETDMQKVDAFYKFWFGFKSWREFRAEGERTVSDNDQREHRREVQRENAKMRQELKKAEVKRLRVFVENAYECDPRIQGRTKSKANAKNKIKEEKERVRREKEEA
;
A
#
# COMPACT_ATOMS: atom_id res chain seq x y z
N MET A 1 -6.10 -37.28 4.56
CA MET A 1 -4.77 -36.67 4.79
C MET A 1 -4.82 -35.97 6.13
N LYS A 2 -4.02 -36.42 7.11
CA LYS A 2 -4.00 -35.87 8.49
C LYS A 2 -3.11 -34.62 8.50
N GLU A 3 -3.62 -33.50 9.00
CA GLU A 3 -2.84 -32.28 9.23
C GLU A 3 -1.68 -32.55 10.23
N PRO A 4 -0.52 -31.89 10.08
CA PRO A 4 0.59 -32.05 11.02
C PRO A 4 0.25 -31.41 12.37
N ALA A 5 0.34 -32.21 13.44
CA ALA A 5 -0.03 -31.89 14.82
C ALA A 5 0.62 -30.62 15.42
N GLY A 6 1.65 -30.06 14.78
CA GLY A 6 2.32 -28.83 15.22
C GLY A 6 1.46 -27.55 15.11
N ARG A 7 0.63 -27.44 14.07
CA ARG A 7 -0.13 -26.20 13.78
C ARG A 7 -1.28 -25.95 14.77
N ALA A 8 -1.89 -27.03 15.28
CA ALA A 8 -2.96 -26.97 16.27
C ALA A 8 -2.46 -26.47 17.64
N HIS A 9 -1.27 -26.88 18.07
CA HIS A 9 -0.70 -26.47 19.36
C HIS A 9 -0.31 -24.99 19.40
N VAL A 10 0.16 -24.45 18.26
CA VAL A 10 0.46 -23.02 18.10
C VAL A 10 -0.81 -22.18 18.18
N ASN A 11 -1.91 -22.62 17.57
CA ASN A 11 -3.21 -21.93 17.63
C ASN A 11 -3.80 -21.90 19.06
N VAL A 12 -3.61 -22.95 19.85
CA VAL A 12 -4.06 -23.01 21.26
C VAL A 12 -3.24 -22.07 22.15
N ALA A 13 -1.92 -21.95 21.91
CA ALA A 13 -1.06 -21.03 22.64
C ALA A 13 -1.36 -19.55 22.29
N LYS A 14 -1.68 -19.26 21.01
CA LYS A 14 -2.09 -17.93 20.53
C LYS A 14 -3.42 -17.45 21.15
N ARG A 15 -4.39 -18.34 21.40
CA ARG A 15 -5.66 -18.01 22.10
C ARG A 15 -5.45 -17.68 23.58
N LYS A 16 -4.57 -18.44 24.27
CA LYS A 16 -4.29 -18.22 25.71
C LYS A 16 -3.56 -16.91 26.03
N LEU A 17 -2.97 -16.27 25.02
CA LEU A 17 -2.29 -14.97 25.15
C LEU A 17 -3.16 -13.77 24.70
N GLY A 18 -4.41 -14.00 24.29
CA GLY A 18 -5.29 -12.93 23.77
C GLY A 18 -4.84 -12.34 22.43
N ILE A 19 -3.99 -13.06 21.67
CA ILE A 19 -3.37 -12.60 20.41
C ILE A 19 -4.24 -12.99 19.20
N LEU A 20 -5.12 -13.97 19.34
CA LEU A 20 -6.18 -14.23 18.37
C LEU A 20 -7.35 -13.27 18.65
N GLY A 21 -7.51 -12.26 17.79
CA GLY A 21 -8.72 -11.45 17.71
C GLY A 21 -9.96 -12.31 17.39
N PRO A 22 -11.17 -11.75 17.58
CA PRO A 22 -12.41 -12.51 17.41
C PRO A 22 -12.47 -13.15 16.02
N HIS A 23 -12.91 -14.41 16.01
CA HIS A 23 -13.21 -15.16 14.81
C HIS A 23 -14.45 -14.51 14.18
N TYR A 24 -14.23 -13.61 13.22
CA TYR A 24 -15.29 -13.00 12.42
C TYR A 24 -15.76 -14.02 11.37
N ASP A 25 -16.61 -14.94 11.82
CA ASP A 25 -17.47 -15.77 10.97
C ASP A 25 -18.92 -15.31 11.17
N ASP A 26 -19.21 -14.01 10.94
CA ASP A 26 -20.59 -13.56 10.76
C ASP A 26 -20.66 -12.38 9.75
N PRO A 27 -21.43 -12.47 8.65
CA PRO A 27 -21.46 -11.46 7.58
C PRO A 27 -22.37 -10.24 7.81
N GLU A 28 -23.01 -10.06 8.96
CA GLU A 28 -24.14 -9.12 9.10
C GLU A 28 -23.85 -7.76 9.76
N ASP A 29 -22.66 -7.48 10.28
CA ASP A 29 -22.41 -6.23 11.06
C ASP A 29 -21.79 -5.06 10.25
N TYR A 30 -22.18 -4.86 8.98
CA TYR A 30 -21.88 -3.62 8.25
C TYR A 30 -23.16 -2.80 8.06
N ASP A 31 -23.70 -2.28 9.16
CA ASP A 31 -24.60 -1.13 9.13
C ASP A 31 -23.77 0.11 8.75
N PHE A 32 -23.79 0.41 7.45
CA PHE A 32 -23.27 1.65 6.88
C PHE A 32 -24.42 2.65 6.90
N ASP A 33 -24.44 3.51 7.91
CA ASP A 33 -25.35 4.66 7.99
C ASP A 33 -25.13 5.55 6.75
N ASP A 34 -26.17 5.62 5.94
CA ASP A 34 -26.32 6.35 4.69
C ASP A 34 -26.89 7.74 5.00
N ASP A 35 -26.04 8.65 5.49
CA ASP A 35 -26.35 10.09 5.56
C ASP A 35 -25.34 10.83 4.67
N TYR A 36 -25.55 10.73 3.36
CA TYR A 36 -24.94 11.60 2.36
C TYR A 36 -25.87 12.81 2.19
N GLU A 37 -25.75 13.80 3.10
CA GLU A 37 -26.36 15.11 2.91
C GLU A 37 -25.59 15.86 1.82
N ASP A 38 -26.32 16.07 0.71
CA ASP A 38 -26.07 17.00 -0.38
C ASP A 38 -26.05 18.42 0.19
N ASP A 39 -24.94 19.15 0.06
CA ASP A 39 -24.94 20.59 0.27
C ASP A 39 -24.06 21.28 -0.79
N ASP A 40 -24.79 21.78 -1.79
CA ASP A 40 -24.37 22.74 -2.79
C ASP A 40 -23.99 24.07 -2.13
N TYR A 41 -22.79 24.59 -2.39
CA TYR A 41 -22.55 26.03 -2.27
C TYR A 41 -21.46 26.51 -3.24
N TYR A 42 -21.91 27.16 -4.31
CA TYR A 42 -21.12 28.13 -5.07
C TYR A 42 -21.11 29.44 -4.28
N ASP A 43 -19.93 30.04 -4.08
CA ASP A 43 -19.85 31.50 -4.00
C ASP A 43 -18.51 32.00 -4.54
N ASP A 44 -18.62 32.91 -5.50
CA ASP A 44 -17.57 33.73 -6.08
C ASP A 44 -17.12 34.77 -5.06
N GLU A 45 -15.82 35.06 -4.96
CA GLU A 45 -15.37 36.41 -4.59
C GLU A 45 -14.03 36.76 -5.25
N ASP A 46 -14.07 37.90 -5.95
CA ASP A 46 -13.00 38.61 -6.63
C ASP A 46 -11.83 39.00 -5.70
N GLY A 47 -10.61 39.05 -6.25
CA GLY A 47 -9.42 39.48 -5.50
C GLY A 47 -8.26 39.94 -6.39
N GLU A 48 -8.32 41.24 -6.73
CA GLU A 48 -7.33 42.21 -7.24
C GLU A 48 -5.90 41.79 -7.68
N GLU A 49 -5.54 42.38 -8.83
CA GLU A 49 -4.24 42.41 -9.48
C GLU A 49 -3.15 43.12 -8.64
N GLY A 50 -1.99 42.48 -8.51
CA GLY A 50 -0.77 43.08 -7.96
C GLY A 50 0.40 42.93 -8.93
N GLU A 51 0.77 44.03 -9.58
CA GLU A 51 1.95 44.16 -10.45
C GLU A 51 3.26 43.91 -9.68
N GLY A 52 4.18 43.15 -10.30
CA GLY A 52 5.48 42.85 -9.73
C GLY A 52 6.40 42.15 -10.73
N GLY A 53 6.79 42.89 -11.78
CA GLY A 53 7.78 42.46 -12.76
C GLY A 53 9.22 42.56 -12.24
N ALA A 54 10.10 41.79 -12.87
CA ALA A 54 11.56 41.80 -12.77
C ALA A 54 12.21 41.03 -11.59
N ASN A 55 12.00 39.70 -11.53
CA ASN A 55 13.07 38.74 -11.17
C ASN A 55 12.75 37.24 -11.47
N LYS A 56 11.97 36.94 -12.53
CA LYS A 56 11.49 35.56 -12.80
C LYS A 56 12.44 34.69 -13.64
N GLU A 57 13.33 35.28 -14.42
CA GLU A 57 14.15 34.52 -15.38
C GLU A 57 15.35 33.81 -14.70
N ALA A 58 16.05 34.47 -13.77
CA ALA A 58 17.16 33.84 -13.04
C ALA A 58 16.70 32.69 -12.13
N SER A 59 15.50 32.79 -11.55
CA SER A 59 14.88 31.73 -10.75
C SER A 59 14.36 30.57 -11.60
N ALA A 60 13.99 30.82 -12.86
CA ALA A 60 13.53 29.78 -13.77
C ALA A 60 14.69 28.93 -14.30
N GLU A 61 15.86 29.54 -14.54
CA GLU A 61 17.05 28.85 -15.03
C GLU A 61 17.70 27.99 -13.91
N GLU A 62 17.76 28.48 -12.67
CA GLU A 62 18.18 27.68 -11.49
C GLU A 62 17.17 26.58 -11.17
N ALA A 63 15.86 26.84 -11.33
CA ALA A 63 14.83 25.81 -11.22
C ALA A 63 14.90 24.79 -12.36
N GLU A 64 15.23 25.20 -13.59
CA GLU A 64 15.44 24.31 -14.74
C GLU A 64 16.69 23.43 -14.59
N GLU A 65 17.75 23.93 -13.94
CA GLU A 65 18.98 23.17 -13.67
C GLU A 65 18.78 22.14 -12.53
N GLU A 66 18.04 22.48 -11.46
CA GLU A 66 17.62 21.50 -10.43
C GLU A 66 16.67 20.43 -11.00
N LEU A 67 15.85 20.78 -12.00
CA LEU A 67 14.91 19.89 -12.69
C LEU A 67 15.50 19.19 -13.92
N ARG A 68 16.83 19.12 -14.04
CA ARG A 68 17.52 18.30 -15.05
C ARG A 68 17.20 16.83 -14.84
N TRP A 69 16.06 16.47 -15.40
CA TRP A 69 15.48 15.15 -15.55
C TRP A 69 16.58 14.16 -15.95
N LYS A 70 16.99 13.31 -15.00
CA LYS A 70 17.46 12.00 -15.40
C LYS A 70 16.18 11.28 -15.83
N GLU A 71 16.06 10.95 -17.12
CA GLU A 71 15.22 9.83 -17.56
C GLU A 71 15.74 8.60 -16.81
N THR A 72 15.38 8.47 -15.55
CA THR A 72 15.73 7.29 -14.78
C THR A 72 14.76 6.24 -15.23
N GLU A 73 15.28 5.38 -16.11
CA GLU A 73 14.81 4.03 -16.38
C GLU A 73 13.85 3.57 -15.27
N ALA A 74 12.60 3.33 -15.65
CA ALA A 74 11.63 2.78 -14.75
C ALA A 74 12.28 1.58 -14.04
N PRO A 75 12.26 1.53 -12.69
CA PRO A 75 13.04 0.55 -11.95
C PRO A 75 12.72 -0.84 -12.49
N GLU A 76 13.74 -1.67 -12.73
CA GLU A 76 13.65 -2.95 -13.44
C GLU A 76 12.49 -3.86 -12.98
N ALA A 77 12.10 -3.74 -11.70
CA ALA A 77 10.94 -4.40 -11.10
C ALA A 77 9.60 -4.00 -11.75
N PHE A 78 9.44 -2.76 -12.18
CA PHE A 78 8.26 -2.26 -12.87
C PHE A 78 8.16 -2.80 -14.29
N ALA A 79 9.24 -2.73 -15.07
CA ALA A 79 9.27 -3.31 -16.41
C ALA A 79 8.90 -4.81 -16.34
N LYS A 80 9.37 -5.51 -15.30
CA LYS A 80 9.01 -6.91 -15.03
C LYS A 80 7.53 -7.09 -14.66
N ASN A 81 6.96 -6.26 -13.77
CA ASN A 81 5.55 -6.34 -13.39
C ASN A 81 4.61 -5.96 -14.54
N LEU A 82 4.91 -4.91 -15.30
CA LEU A 82 4.17 -4.49 -16.48
C LEU A 82 4.19 -5.57 -17.58
N ALA A 83 5.36 -6.18 -17.83
CA ALA A 83 5.47 -7.31 -18.76
C ALA A 83 4.69 -8.53 -18.29
N LYS A 84 4.64 -8.79 -16.97
CA LYS A 84 3.83 -9.87 -16.39
C LYS A 84 2.34 -9.64 -16.60
N MET A 85 1.85 -8.42 -16.35
CA MET A 85 0.44 -8.06 -16.55
C MET A 85 0.05 -8.08 -18.03
N LYS A 86 0.88 -7.56 -18.95
CA LYS A 86 0.67 -7.64 -20.40
C LYS A 86 0.55 -9.08 -20.89
N LYS A 87 1.45 -9.97 -20.46
CA LYS A 87 1.39 -11.41 -20.79
C LYS A 87 0.13 -12.10 -20.25
N GLU A 88 -0.35 -11.67 -19.08
CA GLU A 88 -1.56 -12.25 -18.48
C GLU A 88 -2.83 -11.78 -19.20
N ALA A 89 -2.87 -10.52 -19.66
CA ALA A 89 -3.93 -9.97 -20.51
C ALA A 89 -3.99 -10.65 -21.89
N GLU A 90 -2.83 -10.82 -22.55
CA GLU A 90 -2.70 -11.56 -23.82
C GLU A 90 -3.19 -13.00 -23.68
N LYS A 91 -2.80 -13.71 -22.60
CA LYS A 91 -3.25 -15.08 -22.33
C LYS A 91 -4.77 -15.19 -22.13
N LYS A 92 -5.43 -14.12 -21.70
CA LYS A 92 -6.88 -14.05 -21.49
C LYS A 92 -7.63 -13.48 -22.72
N GLY A 93 -6.95 -13.18 -23.82
CA GLY A 93 -7.57 -12.74 -25.08
C GLY A 93 -8.21 -11.35 -25.03
N ARG A 94 -7.70 -10.45 -24.16
CA ARG A 94 -8.18 -9.07 -24.02
C ARG A 94 -7.11 -8.09 -24.52
N GLU A 95 -7.53 -7.02 -25.19
CA GLU A 95 -6.67 -5.84 -25.36
C GLU A 95 -6.35 -5.31 -23.96
N ALA A 96 -5.08 -4.99 -23.71
CA ALA A 96 -4.69 -4.39 -22.45
C ALA A 96 -5.30 -2.98 -22.41
N GLU A 97 -6.47 -2.83 -21.79
CA GLU A 97 -7.02 -1.56 -21.33
C GLU A 97 -6.23 -1.09 -20.09
N PHE A 98 -4.91 -1.15 -20.18
CA PHE A 98 -4.02 -0.34 -19.40
C PHE A 98 -3.55 0.72 -20.38
N ASP A 99 -4.21 1.88 -20.37
CA ASP A 99 -3.52 3.13 -20.68
C ASP A 99 -2.11 3.00 -20.13
N GLU A 100 -1.10 3.26 -20.98
CA GLU A 100 0.32 3.19 -20.61
C GLU A 100 0.46 3.69 -19.18
N TRP A 101 0.83 2.83 -18.23
CA TRP A 101 0.87 3.23 -16.83
C TRP A 101 1.71 4.50 -16.71
N VAL A 102 1.06 5.58 -16.27
CA VAL A 102 1.65 6.91 -16.22
C VAL A 102 2.17 7.13 -14.79
N ASP A 103 3.46 7.40 -14.66
CA ASP A 103 4.03 7.82 -13.38
C ASP A 103 3.67 9.27 -13.10
N TYR A 104 2.53 9.48 -12.45
CA TYR A 104 2.06 10.83 -12.09
C TYR A 104 3.05 11.56 -11.17
N TYR A 105 3.76 10.87 -10.28
CA TYR A 105 4.79 11.51 -9.45
C TYR A 105 5.94 12.02 -10.30
N ALA A 106 6.35 11.27 -11.32
CA ALA A 106 7.39 11.73 -12.23
C ALA A 106 6.92 12.90 -13.10
N LEU A 107 5.68 12.87 -13.60
CA LEU A 107 5.12 13.97 -14.40
C LEU A 107 5.06 15.30 -13.65
N VAL A 108 4.73 15.28 -12.36
CA VAL A 108 4.74 16.49 -11.52
C VAL A 108 6.12 16.79 -10.90
N GLY A 109 7.17 16.02 -11.20
CA GLY A 109 8.52 16.26 -10.68
C GLY A 109 8.77 15.78 -9.24
N CYS A 110 7.84 15.02 -8.65
CA CYS A 110 7.94 14.43 -7.31
C CYS A 110 8.38 12.95 -7.33
N ALA A 111 9.01 12.47 -8.42
CA ALA A 111 9.47 11.08 -8.55
C ALA A 111 10.36 10.62 -7.39
N HIS A 112 11.15 11.51 -6.81
CA HIS A 112 12.06 11.18 -5.70
C HIS A 112 11.33 11.03 -4.35
N LEU A 113 10.15 11.64 -4.20
CA LEU A 113 9.34 11.59 -2.99
C LEU A 113 8.30 10.47 -3.03
N ARG A 114 7.73 10.18 -4.22
CA ARG A 114 6.65 9.20 -4.41
C ARG A 114 5.53 9.40 -3.37
N HIS A 115 5.05 8.33 -2.73
CA HIS A 115 4.05 8.35 -1.67
C HIS A 115 4.39 9.27 -0.47
N LYS A 116 5.65 9.70 -0.30
CA LYS A 116 6.05 10.65 0.76
C LYS A 116 5.85 12.13 0.37
N ALA A 117 5.49 12.43 -0.88
CA ALA A 117 5.27 13.80 -1.33
C ALA A 117 4.11 14.45 -0.56
N THR A 118 4.31 15.67 -0.05
CA THR A 118 3.22 16.44 0.54
C THR A 118 2.30 17.00 -0.53
N THR A 119 1.11 17.47 -0.15
CA THR A 119 0.21 18.17 -1.09
C THR A 119 0.86 19.43 -1.65
N GLU A 120 1.67 20.13 -0.86
CA GLU A 120 2.43 21.30 -1.32
C GLU A 120 3.48 20.95 -2.37
N ASP A 121 4.19 19.83 -2.20
CA ASP A 121 5.19 19.37 -3.17
C ASP A 121 4.53 19.08 -4.52
N VAL A 122 3.37 18.38 -4.49
CA VAL A 122 2.58 18.07 -5.68
C VAL A 122 2.07 19.35 -6.36
N GLN A 123 1.57 20.33 -5.59
CA GLN A 123 1.10 21.60 -6.15
C GLN A 123 2.23 22.42 -6.77
N LYS A 124 3.39 22.50 -6.11
CA LYS A 124 4.58 23.19 -6.64
C LYS A 124 5.05 22.53 -7.94
N GLY A 125 5.16 21.21 -7.91
CA GLY A 125 5.53 20.39 -9.05
C GLY A 125 4.59 20.56 -10.25
N TYR A 126 3.28 20.55 -9.99
CA TYR A 126 2.26 20.78 -11.01
C TYR A 126 2.38 22.18 -11.65
N LYS A 127 2.55 23.24 -10.86
CA LYS A 127 2.74 24.61 -11.40
C LYS A 127 3.94 24.68 -12.35
N ILE A 128 5.05 24.06 -11.98
CA ILE A 128 6.25 24.01 -12.81
C ILE A 128 6.00 23.19 -14.08
N ALA A 129 5.35 22.03 -13.97
CA ALA A 129 5.00 21.18 -15.10
C ALA A 129 4.05 21.89 -16.08
N CYS A 130 3.05 22.63 -15.59
CA CYS A 130 2.16 23.44 -16.42
C CYS A 130 2.92 24.49 -17.21
N LEU A 131 3.86 25.22 -16.59
CA LEU A 131 4.66 26.23 -17.30
C LEU A 131 5.54 25.61 -18.39
N LYS A 132 6.03 24.37 -18.17
CA LYS A 132 6.89 23.66 -19.11
C LYS A 132 6.10 23.05 -20.28
N PHE A 133 4.94 22.46 -20.00
CA PHE A 133 4.15 21.71 -20.97
C PHE A 133 2.90 22.44 -21.45
N HIS A 134 2.75 23.74 -21.15
CA HIS A 134 1.59 24.51 -21.58
C HIS A 134 1.44 24.48 -23.10
N PRO A 135 0.22 24.21 -23.65
CA PRO A 135 0.00 24.10 -25.09
C PRO A 135 0.47 25.34 -25.88
N ASP A 136 0.37 26.53 -25.29
CA ASP A 136 0.84 27.78 -25.94
C ASP A 136 2.37 27.80 -26.17
N LYS A 137 3.16 27.27 -25.22
CA LYS A 137 4.63 27.20 -25.35
C LYS A 137 5.03 26.13 -26.37
N THR A 138 4.38 24.98 -26.33
CA THR A 138 4.64 23.87 -27.27
C THR A 138 4.14 24.12 -28.68
N MET A 139 3.06 24.89 -28.87
CA MET A 139 2.65 25.33 -30.21
C MET A 139 3.67 26.29 -30.85
N LYS A 140 4.45 27.02 -30.05
CA LYS A 140 5.51 27.91 -30.55
C LYS A 140 6.81 27.17 -30.87
N GLU A 141 7.13 26.11 -30.11
CA GLU A 141 8.36 25.31 -30.29
C GLU A 141 8.20 24.18 -31.32
N CYS A 142 7.00 23.65 -31.55
CA CYS A 142 6.72 22.50 -32.41
C CYS A 142 5.91 22.84 -33.68
N LEU A 143 6.07 24.05 -34.23
CA LEU A 143 5.27 24.59 -35.34
C LEU A 143 5.19 23.69 -36.59
N ASP A 144 6.22 22.88 -36.87
CA ASP A 144 6.34 22.09 -38.11
C ASP A 144 6.16 20.57 -37.92
N ASP A 145 5.94 20.10 -36.68
CA ASP A 145 5.85 18.67 -36.35
C ASP A 145 4.54 18.36 -35.61
N GLU A 146 3.56 17.86 -36.37
CA GLU A 146 2.24 17.50 -35.86
C GLU A 146 2.30 16.39 -34.79
N GLU A 147 3.25 15.45 -34.91
CA GLU A 147 3.43 14.40 -33.91
C GLU A 147 4.00 14.95 -32.60
N ALA A 148 4.95 15.89 -32.69
CA ALA A 148 5.49 16.55 -31.50
C ALA A 148 4.43 17.35 -30.76
N ARG A 149 3.52 18.01 -31.50
CA ARG A 149 2.38 18.71 -30.92
C ARG A 149 1.41 17.75 -30.21
N GLU A 150 1.03 16.65 -30.84
CA GLU A 150 0.15 15.65 -30.23
C GLU A 150 0.75 15.05 -28.95
N LYS A 151 2.06 14.74 -28.97
CA LYS A 151 2.78 14.24 -27.78
C LYS A 151 2.82 15.28 -26.66
N ALA A 152 2.97 16.57 -26.99
CA ALA A 152 2.93 17.65 -26.01
C ALA A 152 1.54 17.81 -25.38
N GLU A 153 0.48 17.79 -26.19
CA GLU A 153 -0.90 17.85 -25.71
C GLU A 153 -1.25 16.65 -24.83
N LYS A 154 -0.84 15.44 -25.21
CA LYS A 154 -0.99 14.23 -24.38
C LYS A 154 -0.27 14.40 -23.04
N LYS A 155 0.98 14.85 -23.04
CA LYS A 155 1.73 15.10 -21.79
C LYS A 155 1.05 16.12 -20.89
N PHE A 156 0.50 17.21 -21.43
CA PHE A 156 -0.22 18.19 -20.64
C PHE A 156 -1.50 17.63 -20.01
N LYS A 157 -2.25 16.80 -20.76
CA LYS A 157 -3.40 16.06 -20.21
C LYS A 157 -2.97 15.12 -19.10
N ASP A 158 -1.88 14.38 -19.28
CA ASP A 158 -1.36 13.46 -18.27
C ASP A 158 -0.86 14.19 -17.01
N VAL A 159 -0.23 15.36 -17.15
CA VAL A 159 0.18 16.22 -16.02
C VAL A 159 -1.02 16.72 -15.24
N THR A 160 -2.06 17.19 -15.94
CA THR A 160 -3.32 17.66 -15.33
C THR A 160 -3.98 16.52 -14.57
N ARG A 161 -4.11 15.36 -15.21
CA ARG A 161 -4.66 14.15 -14.60
C ARG A 161 -3.85 13.69 -13.38
N GLY A 162 -2.52 13.74 -13.49
CA GLY A 162 -1.63 13.40 -12.39
C GLY A 162 -1.84 14.29 -11.17
N HIS A 163 -2.00 15.59 -11.36
CA HIS A 163 -2.31 16.51 -10.28
C HIS A 163 -3.68 16.21 -9.63
N GLU A 164 -4.73 15.98 -10.42
CA GLU A 164 -6.05 15.59 -9.88
C GLU A 164 -5.97 14.33 -9.01
N VAL A 165 -5.27 13.30 -9.50
CA VAL A 165 -5.10 12.03 -8.81
C VAL A 165 -4.29 12.21 -7.52
N LEU A 166 -3.19 12.97 -7.56
CA LEU A 166 -2.28 13.12 -6.41
C LEU A 166 -2.77 14.11 -5.35
N ILE A 167 -3.70 15.01 -5.67
CA ILE A 167 -4.32 15.93 -4.70
C ILE A 167 -5.48 15.27 -3.97
N ASN A 168 -6.32 14.52 -4.68
CA ASN A 168 -7.45 13.84 -4.04
C ASN A 168 -6.95 12.61 -3.25
N LEU A 169 -7.14 12.62 -1.93
CA LEU A 169 -6.67 11.55 -1.06
C LEU A 169 -7.14 10.16 -1.48
N LYS A 170 -8.39 10.02 -1.93
CA LYS A 170 -8.95 8.73 -2.35
C LYS A 170 -8.30 8.24 -3.64
N LEU A 171 -8.23 9.10 -4.65
CA LEU A 171 -7.58 8.77 -5.93
C LEU A 171 -6.09 8.49 -5.74
N ARG A 172 -5.42 9.26 -4.90
CA ARG A 172 -4.01 9.05 -4.54
C ARG A 172 -3.81 7.71 -3.87
N ARG A 173 -4.69 7.30 -2.95
CA ARG A 173 -4.62 5.97 -2.31
C ARG A 173 -4.83 4.84 -3.31
N GLU A 174 -5.79 4.97 -4.23
CA GLU A 174 -5.98 3.99 -5.31
C GLU A 174 -4.69 3.87 -6.16
N PHE A 175 -4.08 5.01 -6.50
CA PHE A 175 -2.83 5.06 -7.26
C PHE A 175 -1.63 4.47 -6.49
N ASP A 176 -1.40 4.89 -5.24
CA ASP A 176 -0.30 4.42 -4.39
C ASP A 176 -0.42 2.92 -4.02
N SER A 177 -1.63 2.36 -4.13
CA SER A 177 -1.90 0.95 -3.87
C SER A 177 -1.49 0.03 -5.02
N ILE A 178 -1.54 0.55 -6.26
CA ILE A 178 -1.07 -0.13 -7.48
C ILE A 178 0.37 0.25 -7.86
N ASP A 179 0.90 1.35 -7.31
CA ASP A 179 2.28 1.75 -7.50
C ASP A 179 3.26 0.70 -6.92
N HIS A 180 4.46 0.63 -7.50
CA HIS A 180 5.42 -0.45 -7.32
C HIS A 180 5.54 -0.88 -5.85
N PHE A 181 5.13 -2.11 -5.59
CA PHE A 181 5.20 -2.71 -4.28
C PHE A 181 5.62 -4.17 -4.41
N ASP A 182 6.53 -4.60 -3.54
CA ASP A 182 6.94 -5.98 -3.46
C ASP A 182 6.01 -6.74 -2.50
N ASP A 183 5.10 -7.53 -3.08
CA ASP A 183 4.18 -8.40 -2.34
C ASP A 183 4.84 -9.74 -1.91
N THR A 184 6.15 -9.87 -2.01
CA THR A 184 6.85 -11.12 -1.63
C THR A 184 6.76 -11.36 -0.13
N VAL A 185 6.34 -12.57 0.25
CA VAL A 185 6.30 -13.03 1.64
C VAL A 185 7.46 -13.99 1.90
N PRO A 186 8.40 -13.66 2.80
CA PRO A 186 9.49 -14.56 3.17
C PRO A 186 8.95 -15.86 3.77
N PRO A 187 9.64 -16.99 3.55
CA PRO A 187 9.25 -18.28 4.11
C PRO A 187 9.45 -18.31 5.64
N ALA A 188 8.69 -19.17 6.31
CA ALA A 188 8.78 -19.41 7.77
C ALA A 188 10.06 -20.12 8.22
N ASP A 189 10.97 -20.46 7.31
CA ASP A 189 12.27 -21.09 7.59
C ASP A 189 13.43 -20.12 7.30
N THR A 190 13.18 -18.83 7.47
CA THR A 190 14.21 -17.81 7.28
C THR A 190 15.25 -17.94 8.40
N PRO A 191 16.56 -18.06 8.09
CA PRO A 191 17.59 -18.22 9.11
C PRO A 191 17.59 -17.07 10.13
N GLU A 192 17.77 -17.38 11.41
CA GLU A 192 17.78 -16.41 12.51
C GLU A 192 18.73 -15.22 12.24
N ALA A 193 19.91 -15.50 11.66
CA ALA A 193 20.91 -14.49 11.33
C ALA A 193 20.43 -13.43 10.32
N LYS A 194 19.48 -13.78 9.46
CA LYS A 194 18.94 -12.90 8.41
C LYS A 194 17.56 -12.34 8.76
N PHE A 195 17.06 -12.59 9.96
CA PHE A 195 15.70 -12.22 10.35
C PHE A 195 15.47 -10.71 10.22
N TYR A 196 16.29 -9.88 10.88
CA TYR A 196 16.13 -8.43 10.87
C TYR A 196 16.37 -7.83 9.48
N GLU A 197 17.37 -8.34 8.75
CA GLU A 197 17.68 -7.92 7.37
C GLU A 197 16.56 -8.23 6.38
N THR A 198 15.86 -9.36 6.57
CA THR A 198 14.79 -9.79 5.66
C THR A 198 13.44 -9.17 6.03
N PHE A 199 13.04 -9.26 7.30
CA PHE A 199 11.71 -8.83 7.74
C PHE A 199 11.63 -7.34 8.06
N GLY A 200 12.71 -6.71 8.54
CA GLY A 200 12.74 -5.29 8.89
C GLY A 200 12.28 -4.38 7.74
N PRO A 201 12.98 -4.40 6.59
CA PRO A 201 12.61 -3.60 5.43
C PRO A 201 11.19 -3.90 4.92
N LEU A 202 10.72 -5.14 5.04
CA LEU A 202 9.37 -5.52 4.63
C LEU A 202 8.30 -5.00 5.58
N PHE A 203 8.55 -4.97 6.90
CA PHE A 203 7.65 -4.32 7.84
C PHE A 203 7.56 -2.83 7.56
N ASP A 204 8.69 -2.15 7.31
CA ASP A 204 8.71 -0.73 6.96
C ASP A 204 7.98 -0.47 5.63
N LEU A 205 8.15 -1.34 4.64
CA LEU A 205 7.47 -1.24 3.36
C LEU A 205 5.94 -1.40 3.53
N ASN A 206 5.49 -2.37 4.32
CA ASN A 206 4.06 -2.57 4.60
C ASN A 206 3.49 -1.48 5.52
N ALA A 207 4.31 -0.87 6.38
CA ALA A 207 3.91 0.18 7.32
C ALA A 207 3.33 1.41 6.61
N ARG A 208 3.75 1.66 5.36
CA ARG A 208 3.22 2.73 4.49
C ARG A 208 1.70 2.69 4.37
N PHE A 209 1.12 1.48 4.40
CA PHE A 209 -0.32 1.26 4.23
C PHE A 209 -1.10 1.30 5.54
N SER A 210 -0.49 1.65 6.67
CA SER A 210 -1.19 1.63 7.96
C SER A 210 -2.14 2.81 8.14
N GLU A 211 -3.36 2.53 8.57
CA GLU A 211 -4.31 3.55 9.03
C GLU A 211 -3.91 4.18 10.36
N LYS A 212 -3.20 3.43 11.22
CA LYS A 212 -2.86 3.85 12.59
C LYS A 212 -1.39 4.20 12.69
N GLN A 213 -1.10 5.44 13.03
CA GLN A 213 0.25 5.94 13.25
C GLN A 213 0.43 6.34 14.73
N PRO A 214 1.65 6.23 15.30
CA PRO A 214 2.87 5.70 14.68
C PRO A 214 2.87 4.16 14.62
N VAL A 215 3.47 3.61 13.55
CA VAL A 215 3.70 2.16 13.42
C VAL A 215 4.88 1.75 14.31
N PRO A 216 4.73 0.73 15.19
CA PRO A 216 5.85 0.22 15.98
C PRO A 216 6.94 -0.40 15.10
N GLU A 217 8.19 -0.10 15.43
CA GLU A 217 9.37 -0.67 14.78
C GLU A 217 9.66 -2.10 15.26
N LEU A 218 10.30 -2.91 14.42
CA LEU A 218 10.67 -4.30 14.74
C LEU A 218 11.70 -4.39 15.89
N GLY A 219 12.57 -3.38 16.00
CA GLY A 219 13.67 -3.33 16.96
C GLY A 219 14.82 -4.28 16.63
N ASP A 220 15.60 -4.59 17.66
CA ASP A 220 16.81 -5.43 17.62
C ASP A 220 16.70 -6.64 18.57
N ALA A 221 17.80 -7.39 18.71
CA ALA A 221 17.88 -8.57 19.57
C ALA A 221 17.73 -8.24 21.07
N GLU A 222 18.08 -7.03 21.49
CA GLU A 222 18.06 -6.60 22.89
C GLU A 222 16.77 -5.86 23.27
N THR A 223 15.86 -5.66 22.31
CA THR A 223 14.59 -4.97 22.52
C THR A 223 13.74 -5.71 23.53
N ASP A 224 13.23 -4.95 24.50
CA ASP A 224 12.41 -5.50 25.59
C ASP A 224 11.17 -6.26 25.07
N MET A 225 10.88 -7.40 25.72
CA MET A 225 9.80 -8.29 25.31
C MET A 225 8.42 -7.64 25.34
N GLN A 226 8.19 -6.61 26.18
CA GLN A 226 6.91 -5.88 26.18
C GLN A 226 6.73 -5.06 24.89
N LYS A 227 7.82 -4.46 24.38
CA LYS A 227 7.80 -3.76 23.09
C LYS A 227 7.59 -4.74 21.93
N VAL A 228 8.23 -5.91 21.99
CA VAL A 228 8.01 -6.98 21.01
C VAL A 228 6.55 -7.45 21.01
N ASP A 229 5.94 -7.64 22.18
CA ASP A 229 4.53 -8.01 22.29
C ASP A 229 3.60 -6.91 21.75
N ALA A 230 3.90 -5.64 22.02
CA ALA A 230 3.15 -4.50 21.47
C ALA A 230 3.26 -4.41 19.95
N PHE A 231 4.46 -4.64 19.40
CA PHE A 231 4.72 -4.70 17.96
C PHE A 231 3.85 -5.77 17.30
N TYR A 232 3.92 -7.02 17.77
CA TYR A 232 3.12 -8.10 17.17
C TYR A 232 1.62 -7.89 17.38
N LYS A 233 1.19 -7.34 18.51
CA LYS A 233 -0.22 -6.98 18.73
C LYS A 233 -0.71 -5.95 17.71
N PHE A 234 0.11 -4.96 17.37
CA PHE A 234 -0.21 -3.99 16.32
C PHE A 234 -0.34 -4.68 14.96
N TRP A 235 0.65 -5.50 14.57
CA TRP A 235 0.67 -6.16 13.26
C TRP A 235 -0.40 -7.25 13.08
N PHE A 236 -0.78 -7.99 14.13
CA PHE A 236 -1.92 -8.91 14.07
C PHE A 236 -3.27 -8.18 13.99
N GLY A 237 -3.33 -6.93 14.48
CA GLY A 237 -4.48 -6.04 14.36
C GLY A 237 -4.34 -4.99 13.26
N PHE A 238 -3.46 -5.23 12.27
CA PHE A 238 -3.11 -4.24 11.25
C PHE A 238 -4.33 -3.86 10.40
N LYS A 239 -4.63 -2.57 10.35
CA LYS A 239 -5.65 -2.00 9.47
C LYS A 239 -4.95 -1.27 8.32
N SER A 240 -5.24 -1.73 7.11
CA SER A 240 -4.65 -1.21 5.88
C SER A 240 -5.61 -0.28 5.17
N TRP A 241 -5.16 0.93 4.83
CA TRP A 241 -5.90 1.82 3.93
C TRP A 241 -5.74 1.43 2.47
N ARG A 242 -4.87 0.45 2.13
CA ARG A 242 -4.60 0.02 0.75
C ARG A 242 -5.90 -0.39 0.07
N GLU A 243 -6.20 0.25 -1.06
CA GLU A 243 -7.39 0.02 -1.87
C GLU A 243 -7.02 -0.61 -3.19
N PHE A 244 -7.81 -1.59 -3.64
CA PHE A 244 -7.55 -2.28 -4.89
C PHE A 244 -8.63 -1.92 -5.90
N ARG A 245 -8.20 -1.46 -7.08
CA ARG A 245 -9.03 -1.46 -8.28
C ARG A 245 -8.80 -2.79 -8.97
N ALA A 246 -9.85 -3.59 -9.12
CA ALA A 246 -9.75 -4.86 -9.81
C ALA A 246 -9.64 -4.64 -11.33
N GLU A 247 -8.78 -5.43 -11.96
CA GLU A 247 -8.68 -5.49 -13.41
C GLU A 247 -10.02 -5.98 -13.99
N GLY A 248 -10.65 -5.19 -14.87
CA GLY A 248 -11.96 -5.49 -15.44
C GLY A 248 -13.15 -4.91 -14.68
N GLU A 249 -12.93 -4.02 -13.70
CA GLU A 249 -13.99 -3.16 -13.19
C GLU A 249 -14.62 -2.36 -14.33
N ARG A 250 -15.94 -2.45 -14.46
CA ARG A 250 -16.68 -1.71 -15.50
C ARG A 250 -17.00 -0.31 -14.99
N THR A 251 -16.78 0.69 -15.84
CA THR A 251 -17.26 2.06 -15.61
C THR A 251 -18.76 2.12 -15.86
N VAL A 252 -19.48 2.80 -14.98
CA VAL A 252 -20.91 3.04 -15.12
C VAL A 252 -21.12 4.44 -15.69
N SER A 253 -22.01 4.58 -16.67
CA SER A 253 -22.41 5.89 -17.20
C SER A 253 -23.64 6.41 -16.47
N ASP A 254 -23.77 7.74 -16.35
CA ASP A 254 -24.97 8.36 -15.76
C ASP A 254 -26.24 8.06 -16.56
N ASN A 255 -26.08 7.78 -17.85
CA ASN A 255 -27.16 7.40 -18.76
C ASN A 255 -27.61 5.93 -18.62
N ASP A 256 -26.90 5.10 -17.87
CA ASP A 256 -27.25 3.69 -17.70
C ASP A 256 -28.50 3.51 -16.83
N GLN A 257 -29.30 2.48 -17.10
CA GLN A 257 -30.47 2.16 -16.25
C GLN A 257 -30.04 1.88 -14.80
N ARG A 258 -30.78 2.41 -13.83
CA ARG A 258 -30.46 2.33 -12.39
C ARG A 258 -30.13 0.90 -11.91
N GLU A 259 -30.83 -0.10 -12.40
CA GLU A 259 -30.59 -1.51 -12.05
C GLU A 259 -29.24 -2.01 -12.57
N HIS A 260 -28.91 -1.69 -13.82
CA HIS A 260 -27.59 -1.98 -14.41
C HIS A 260 -26.47 -1.31 -13.61
N ARG A 261 -26.64 -0.04 -13.21
CA ARG A 261 -25.67 0.67 -12.36
C ARG A 261 -25.40 -0.07 -11.04
N ARG A 262 -26.48 -0.52 -10.37
CA ARG A 262 -26.40 -1.27 -9.11
C ARG A 262 -25.73 -2.63 -9.27
N GLU A 263 -26.00 -3.33 -10.36
CA GLU A 263 -25.39 -4.62 -10.67
C GLU A 263 -23.88 -4.48 -10.90
N VAL A 264 -23.47 -3.54 -11.75
CA VAL A 264 -22.05 -3.26 -12.01
C VAL A 264 -21.31 -2.83 -10.74
N GLN A 265 -21.89 -1.94 -9.93
CA GLN A 265 -21.31 -1.54 -8.65
C GLN A 265 -21.14 -2.72 -7.68
N ARG A 266 -22.12 -3.64 -7.63
CA ARG A 266 -22.05 -4.85 -6.79
C ARG A 266 -20.97 -5.80 -7.27
N GLU A 267 -20.83 -5.99 -8.58
CA GLU A 267 -19.77 -6.81 -9.16
C GLU A 267 -18.38 -6.21 -8.90
N ASN A 268 -18.22 -4.90 -9.15
CA ASN A 268 -16.97 -4.19 -8.85
C ASN A 268 -16.63 -4.32 -7.35
N ALA A 269 -17.60 -4.10 -6.46
CA ALA A 269 -17.39 -4.26 -5.02
C ALA A 269 -16.95 -5.68 -4.64
N LYS A 270 -17.54 -6.71 -5.26
CA LYS A 270 -17.13 -8.11 -5.05
C LYS A 270 -15.69 -8.34 -5.49
N MET A 271 -15.29 -7.84 -6.66
CA MET A 271 -13.91 -7.98 -7.14
C MET A 271 -12.91 -7.28 -6.20
N ARG A 272 -13.23 -6.07 -5.73
CA ARG A 272 -12.40 -5.35 -4.74
C ARG A 272 -12.30 -6.10 -3.41
N GLN A 273 -13.41 -6.68 -2.95
CA GLN A 273 -13.43 -7.49 -1.73
C GLN A 273 -12.55 -8.74 -1.83
N GLU A 274 -12.51 -9.41 -2.97
CA GLU A 274 -11.65 -10.57 -3.20
C GLU A 274 -10.17 -10.20 -3.14
N LEU A 275 -9.78 -9.07 -3.76
CA LEU A 275 -8.42 -8.55 -3.67
C LEU A 275 -8.04 -8.13 -2.24
N LYS A 276 -8.94 -7.46 -1.52
CA LYS A 276 -8.73 -7.09 -0.11
C LYS A 276 -8.60 -8.33 0.78
N LYS A 277 -9.36 -9.40 0.53
CA LYS A 277 -9.22 -10.68 1.24
C LYS A 277 -7.87 -11.33 0.96
N ALA A 278 -7.40 -11.30 -0.28
CA ALA A 278 -6.07 -11.79 -0.66
C ALA A 278 -4.96 -11.02 0.05
N GLU A 279 -5.08 -9.69 0.13
CA GLU A 279 -4.15 -8.81 0.85
C GLU A 279 -4.07 -9.13 2.33
N VAL A 280 -5.23 -9.20 3.00
CA VAL A 280 -5.30 -9.51 4.44
C VAL A 280 -4.70 -10.88 4.71
N LYS A 281 -4.95 -11.86 3.82
CA LYS A 281 -4.33 -13.18 3.91
C LYS A 281 -2.81 -13.11 3.74
N ARG A 282 -2.29 -12.33 2.78
CA ARG A 282 -0.86 -12.12 2.58
C ARG A 282 -0.22 -11.56 3.84
N LEU A 283 -0.75 -10.44 4.36
CA LEU A 283 -0.25 -9.78 5.57
C LEU A 283 -0.28 -10.72 6.77
N ARG A 284 -1.36 -11.48 6.95
CA ARG A 284 -1.45 -12.46 8.02
C ARG A 284 -0.36 -13.52 7.93
N VAL A 285 -0.14 -14.10 6.74
CA VAL A 285 0.92 -15.10 6.54
C VAL A 285 2.30 -14.48 6.77
N PHE A 286 2.52 -13.26 6.30
CA PHE A 286 3.76 -12.51 6.54
C PHE A 286 4.05 -12.33 8.04
N VAL A 287 3.07 -11.85 8.81
CA VAL A 287 3.23 -11.64 10.26
C VAL A 287 3.37 -12.98 11.00
N GLU A 288 2.64 -14.02 10.59
CA GLU A 288 2.76 -15.37 11.15
C GLU A 288 4.16 -15.95 10.92
N ASN A 289 4.69 -15.86 9.71
CA ASN A 289 6.04 -16.32 9.37
C ASN A 289 7.10 -15.56 10.16
N ALA A 290 6.96 -14.23 10.26
CA ALA A 290 7.86 -13.40 11.05
C ALA A 290 7.84 -13.80 12.54
N TYR A 291 6.66 -14.02 13.11
CA TYR A 291 6.50 -14.42 14.52
C TYR A 291 7.12 -15.80 14.81
N GLU A 292 7.05 -16.72 13.85
CA GLU A 292 7.65 -18.05 13.98
C GLU A 292 9.19 -18.02 13.82
N CYS A 293 9.71 -17.12 12.99
CA CYS A 293 11.16 -16.96 12.77
C CYS A 293 11.86 -16.11 13.83
N ASP A 294 11.15 -15.24 14.56
CA ASP A 294 11.78 -14.26 15.46
C ASP A 294 12.59 -14.94 16.59
N PRO A 295 13.91 -14.73 16.66
CA PRO A 295 14.77 -15.35 17.67
C PRO A 295 14.33 -15.07 19.12
N ARG A 296 13.81 -13.87 19.40
CA ARG A 296 13.33 -13.44 20.72
C ARG A 296 12.09 -14.23 21.14
N ILE A 297 11.17 -14.41 20.20
CA ILE A 297 9.95 -15.20 20.40
C ILE A 297 10.27 -16.69 20.55
N GLN A 298 11.18 -17.22 19.74
CA GLN A 298 11.62 -18.61 19.86
C GLN A 298 12.30 -18.86 21.20
N GLY A 299 13.22 -17.98 21.63
CA GLY A 299 13.89 -18.06 22.93
C GLY A 299 12.89 -18.04 24.09
N ARG A 300 11.89 -17.15 24.04
CA ARG A 300 10.81 -17.08 25.03
C ARG A 300 9.96 -18.37 25.05
N THR A 301 9.65 -18.91 23.88
CA THR A 301 8.83 -20.13 23.74
C THR A 301 9.56 -21.35 24.28
N LYS A 302 10.86 -21.52 23.94
CA LYS A 302 11.74 -22.56 24.48
C LYS A 302 11.84 -22.46 26.01
N SER A 303 12.04 -21.26 26.55
CA SER A 303 12.11 -21.02 28.00
C SER A 303 10.80 -21.36 28.72
N LYS A 304 9.65 -20.94 28.17
CA LYS A 304 8.32 -21.30 28.70
C LYS A 304 8.06 -22.81 28.64
N ALA A 305 8.49 -23.49 27.57
CA ALA A 305 8.36 -24.95 27.45
C ALA A 305 9.20 -25.68 28.51
N ASN A 306 10.45 -25.27 28.68
CA ASN A 306 11.35 -25.86 29.69
C ASN A 306 10.82 -25.66 31.12
N ALA A 307 10.31 -24.46 31.44
CA ALA A 307 9.70 -24.20 32.74
C ALA A 307 8.48 -25.09 32.99
N LYS A 308 7.62 -25.28 31.98
CA LYS A 308 6.46 -26.19 32.08
C LYS A 308 6.86 -27.65 32.27
N ASN A 309 7.88 -28.12 31.55
CA ASN A 309 8.38 -29.48 31.69
C ASN A 309 8.94 -29.72 33.10
N LYS A 310 9.74 -28.79 33.63
CA LYS A 310 10.24 -28.85 35.02
C LYS A 310 9.11 -28.90 36.05
N ILE A 311 8.07 -28.08 35.90
CA ILE A 311 6.90 -28.12 36.79
C ILE A 311 6.16 -29.46 36.68
N LYS A 312 6.07 -30.04 35.48
CA LYS A 312 5.42 -31.35 35.27
C LYS A 312 6.23 -32.48 35.92
N GLU A 313 7.54 -32.50 35.71
CA GLU A 313 8.47 -33.47 36.29
C GLU A 313 8.44 -33.41 37.82
N GLU A 314 8.45 -32.20 38.39
CA GLU A 314 8.34 -32.00 39.84
C GLU A 314 7.02 -32.54 40.40
N LYS A 315 5.89 -32.25 39.72
CA LYS A 315 4.57 -32.78 40.11
C LYS A 315 4.50 -34.30 40.02
N GLU A 316 5.10 -34.89 38.99
CA GLU A 316 5.17 -36.36 38.85
C GLU A 316 6.06 -37.00 39.91
N ARG A 317 7.18 -36.36 40.28
CA ARG A 317 8.05 -36.80 41.38
C ARG A 317 7.31 -36.79 42.72
N VAL A 318 6.67 -35.67 43.06
CA VAL A 318 5.89 -35.54 44.31
C VAL A 318 4.72 -36.53 44.35
N ARG A 319 4.11 -36.88 43.21
CA ARG A 319 3.05 -37.91 43.17
C ARG A 319 3.61 -39.30 43.46
N ARG A 320 4.75 -39.67 42.87
CA ARG A 320 5.41 -40.97 43.12
C ARG A 320 5.84 -41.11 44.58
N GLU A 321 6.44 -40.07 45.16
CA GLU A 321 6.84 -40.06 46.57
C GLU A 321 5.65 -40.21 47.53
N LYS A 322 4.45 -39.76 47.14
CA LYS A 322 3.21 -39.96 47.92
C LYS A 322 2.54 -41.32 47.71
N GLU A 323 2.75 -41.97 46.57
CA GLU A 323 2.25 -43.32 46.30
C GLU A 323 3.14 -44.41 46.94
N GLU A 324 4.41 -44.08 47.19
CA GLU A 324 5.39 -44.97 47.85
C GLU A 324 5.42 -44.83 49.39
N ALA A 325 4.70 -43.87 49.98
CA ALA A 325 4.62 -43.59 51.43
C ALA A 325 3.31 -44.08 52.06
#